data_AF-N9DBN1-F1
#
_entry.id   AF-N9DBN1-F1
#
_cell.length_a   1.000
_cell.length_b   1.000
_cell.length_c   1.000
_cell.angle_alpha   90.00
_cell.angle_beta   90.00
_cell.angle_gamma   90.00
#
_symmetry.space_group_name_H-M   'P 1'
#
loop_
_entity.id
_entity.type
_entity.pdbx_description
1 polymer ?
#
loop_
_entity_poly.entity_id
_entity_poly.type
_entity_poly.pdbx_seq_one_letter_code
_entity_poly.pdbx_strand_id
1 'polypeptide(L)'
;MVICNSAVLHTSASEIGQIYIPLLNWLLFISITILILIFESSSKLAGAYGLAVTVTMFCDTLLVAFLAYSYWKWKTWKVLLFIIPFAFIDLVLLSSNLLKVLIGGWVPVVIAVIVFTLMMTWKKGREILQDKLQKDTLPLNVFLEHLEQTGQKVSGNAVFLTGTPQVVPHALLHNLKHNKVLHERNFLVTIKTSEIPYVDEAKRIVTEVLENGFFRITIHYGFKEEPNVPHSLKQAFSVLDLEYDLMNISFFVSRERLIPSLSSKMSTWREKLFVAMQKNTSPVSDFYKIPSNRVVELGSQIEI
;
A
#
# COMPACT_ATOMS: atom_id res chain seq x y z
N MET A 1 1.26 -0.84 2.06
CA MET A 1 2.57 -0.93 2.71
C MET A 1 3.17 0.47 2.72
N VAL A 2 3.28 1.10 3.89
CA VAL A 2 3.86 2.44 4.05
C VAL A 2 5.35 2.21 4.34
N ILE A 3 6.19 2.43 3.34
CA ILE A 3 7.65 2.31 3.51
C ILE A 3 8.12 3.69 3.98
N CYS A 4 8.49 3.74 5.26
CA CYS A 4 9.11 4.91 5.88
C CYS A 4 10.58 4.98 5.44
N ASN A 5 11.18 6.17 5.46
CA ASN A 5 12.49 6.52 4.87
C ASN A 5 13.73 5.86 5.52
N SER A 6 13.58 4.75 6.24
CA SER A 6 14.66 3.93 6.77
C SER A 6 14.75 2.65 5.94
N ALA A 7 15.88 2.43 5.27
CA ALA A 7 16.15 1.25 4.44
C ALA A 7 15.60 -0.02 5.11
N VAL A 8 14.65 -0.66 4.43
CA VAL A 8 14.12 -1.96 4.83
C VAL A 8 15.27 -2.96 4.67
N LEU A 9 15.76 -3.48 5.78
CA LEU A 9 16.82 -4.49 5.77
C LEU A 9 16.14 -5.86 5.85
N HIS A 10 16.26 -6.64 4.78
CA HIS A 10 15.83 -8.04 4.78
C HIS A 10 16.85 -8.85 5.60
N THR A 11 16.48 -9.23 6.82
CA THR A 11 17.38 -9.91 7.76
C THR A 11 17.50 -11.42 7.53
N SER A 12 16.64 -12.02 6.70
CA SER A 12 16.77 -13.43 6.30
C SER A 12 16.16 -13.72 4.92
N ALA A 13 16.82 -14.60 4.16
CA ALA A 13 16.40 -15.06 2.83
C ALA A 13 15.33 -16.16 2.87
N SER A 14 15.15 -16.87 3.99
CA SER A 14 14.33 -18.09 4.06
C SER A 14 12.91 -17.88 4.61
N GLU A 15 12.68 -16.96 5.55
CA GLU A 15 11.38 -16.81 6.23
C GLU A 15 10.57 -15.58 5.79
N ILE A 16 9.24 -15.72 5.71
CA ILE A 16 8.32 -14.62 5.38
C ILE A 16 8.20 -13.69 6.60
N GLY A 17 8.39 -12.38 6.40
CA GLY A 17 8.10 -11.37 7.43
C GLY A 17 9.28 -10.90 8.28
N GLN A 18 10.50 -11.39 8.04
CA GLN A 18 11.71 -10.84 8.66
C GLN A 18 12.20 -9.57 7.95
N ILE A 19 11.41 -8.51 8.10
CA ILE A 19 11.71 -7.16 7.64
C ILE A 19 12.17 -6.37 8.87
N TYR A 20 13.46 -6.08 8.95
CA TYR A 20 13.97 -5.17 9.96
C TYR A 20 13.78 -3.74 9.46
N ILE A 21 12.90 -2.99 10.13
CA ILE A 21 12.72 -1.55 9.92
C ILE A 21 13.40 -0.87 11.11
N PRO A 22 14.64 -0.34 10.95
CA PRO A 22 15.43 0.16 12.06
C PRO A 22 14.68 1.18 12.91
N LEU A 23 14.00 2.14 12.26
CA LEU A 23 13.24 3.18 12.93
C LEU A 23 12.12 2.60 13.81
N LEU A 24 11.37 1.63 13.30
CA LEU A 24 10.26 1.02 14.03
C LEU A 24 10.78 0.21 15.23
N ASN A 25 11.87 -0.53 15.04
CA ASN A 25 12.45 -1.34 16.11
C ASN A 25 13.04 -0.47 17.23
N TRP A 26 13.70 0.64 16.89
CA TRP A 26 14.16 1.61 17.90
C TRP A 26 13.00 2.30 18.61
N LEU A 27 11.93 2.67 17.89
CA LEU A 27 10.72 3.23 18.49
C LEU A 27 10.07 2.24 19.47
N LEU A 28 9.95 0.97 19.07
CA LEU A 28 9.44 -0.11 19.92
C LEU A 28 10.31 -0.29 21.16
N PHE A 29 11.64 -0.32 21.00
CA PHE A 29 12.58 -0.43 22.11
C PHE A 29 12.43 0.71 23.12
N ILE A 30 12.38 1.96 22.64
CA ILE A 30 12.18 3.14 23.48
C ILE A 30 10.82 3.07 24.18
N SER A 31 9.77 2.68 23.46
CA SER A 31 8.41 2.58 23.99
C SER A 31 8.31 1.53 25.11
N ILE A 32 8.91 0.36 24.91
CA ILE A 32 8.98 -0.70 25.93
C ILE A 32 9.79 -0.23 27.15
N THR A 33 10.92 0.45 26.92
CA THR A 33 11.76 1.00 28.00
C THR A 33 10.99 2.01 28.84
N ILE A 34 10.30 2.95 28.21
CA ILE A 34 9.44 3.94 28.90
C ILE A 34 8.34 3.22 29.69
N LEU A 35 7.69 2.21 29.11
CA LEU A 35 6.64 1.45 29.78
C LEU A 35 7.18 0.75 31.05
N ILE A 36 8.34 0.12 30.97
CA ILE A 36 8.98 -0.53 32.12
C ILE A 36 9.28 0.49 33.22
N LEU A 37 9.82 1.67 32.86
CA LEU A 37 10.12 2.74 33.80
C LEU A 37 8.87 3.36 34.44
N ILE A 38 7.73 3.43 33.73
CA ILE A 38 6.47 3.95 34.30
C ILE A 38 5.83 2.95 35.28
N PHE A 39 5.87 1.66 34.94
CA PHE A 39 5.16 0.65 35.72
C PHE A 39 5.96 0.17 36.92
N GLU A 40 7.31 0.15 36.83
CA GLU A 40 8.32 -0.20 37.87
C GLU A 40 8.16 -1.58 38.55
N SER A 41 6.99 -2.21 38.44
CA SER A 41 6.57 -3.42 39.12
C SER A 41 5.86 -4.34 38.13
N SER A 42 6.22 -5.63 38.20
CA SER A 42 5.65 -6.69 37.38
C SER A 42 4.15 -6.86 37.58
N SER A 43 3.62 -6.57 38.78
CA SER A 43 2.19 -6.71 39.06
C SER A 43 1.34 -5.66 38.35
N LYS A 44 1.78 -4.41 38.31
CA LYS A 44 1.12 -3.33 37.57
C LYS A 44 1.19 -3.58 36.06
N LEU A 45 2.34 -4.04 35.57
CA LEU A 45 2.54 -4.37 34.15
C LEU A 45 1.66 -5.56 33.71
N ALA A 46 1.55 -6.59 34.55
CA ALA A 46 0.70 -7.76 34.30
C ALA A 46 -0.78 -7.38 34.17
N GLY A 47 -1.25 -6.40 34.94
CA GLY A 47 -2.62 -5.87 34.81
C GLY A 47 -2.87 -5.20 33.45
N ALA A 48 -1.91 -4.41 32.95
CA ALA A 48 -2.01 -3.75 31.66
C ALA A 48 -1.99 -4.75 30.49
N TYR A 49 -1.01 -5.67 30.47
CA TYR A 49 -0.92 -6.69 29.44
C TYR A 49 -2.12 -7.65 29.44
N GLY A 50 -2.58 -8.06 30.63
CA GLY A 50 -3.72 -8.98 30.78
C GLY A 50 -5.02 -8.45 30.16
N LEU A 51 -5.28 -7.15 30.26
CA LEU A 51 -6.42 -6.54 29.58
C LEU A 51 -6.32 -6.66 28.05
N ALA A 52 -5.17 -6.31 27.47
CA ALA A 52 -4.97 -6.38 26.03
C ALA A 52 -5.15 -7.82 25.51
N VAL A 53 -4.54 -8.81 26.18
CA VAL A 53 -4.64 -10.22 25.78
C VAL A 53 -6.07 -10.73 25.87
N THR A 54 -6.79 -10.46 26.96
CA THR A 54 -8.17 -10.94 27.12
C THR A 54 -9.13 -10.32 26.11
N VAL A 55 -8.94 -9.05 25.74
CA VAL A 55 -9.70 -8.42 24.64
C VAL A 55 -9.40 -9.09 23.31
N THR A 56 -8.12 -9.37 23.00
CA THR A 56 -7.74 -10.08 21.76
C THR A 56 -8.31 -11.48 21.71
N MET A 57 -8.21 -12.26 22.79
CA MET A 57 -8.77 -13.62 22.87
C MET A 57 -10.28 -13.61 22.61
N PHE A 58 -11.00 -12.68 23.22
CA PHE A 58 -12.44 -12.55 22.98
C PHE A 58 -12.76 -12.20 21.53
N CYS A 59 -12.02 -11.27 20.91
CA CYS A 59 -12.15 -10.95 19.50
C CYS A 59 -11.86 -12.15 18.59
N ASP A 60 -10.83 -12.93 18.90
CA ASP A 60 -10.47 -14.14 18.14
C ASP A 60 -11.57 -15.19 18.23
N THR A 61 -12.15 -15.41 19.41
CA THR A 61 -13.31 -16.28 19.59
C THR A 61 -14.49 -15.85 18.71
N LEU A 62 -14.78 -14.55 18.62
CA LEU A 62 -15.82 -14.01 17.73
C LEU A 62 -15.47 -14.17 16.24
N LEU A 63 -14.21 -13.95 15.85
CA LEU A 63 -13.75 -14.13 14.48
C LEU A 63 -13.81 -15.59 14.05
N VAL A 64 -13.42 -16.52 14.92
CA VAL A 64 -13.55 -17.97 14.68
C VAL A 64 -15.02 -18.37 14.58
N ALA A 65 -15.90 -17.79 15.40
CA ALA A 65 -17.35 -18.02 15.27
C ALA A 65 -17.87 -17.57 13.90
N PHE A 66 -17.48 -16.38 13.45
CA PHE A 66 -17.83 -15.86 12.14
C PHE A 66 -17.25 -16.72 11.00
N LEU A 67 -15.99 -17.16 11.12
CA LEU A 67 -15.35 -18.03 10.14
C LEU A 67 -16.04 -19.40 10.04
N ALA A 68 -16.32 -20.03 11.19
CA ALA A 68 -16.99 -21.33 11.25
C ALA A 68 -18.40 -21.29 10.66
N TYR A 69 -19.12 -20.19 10.89
CA TYR A 69 -20.45 -19.97 10.33
C TYR A 69 -20.43 -19.59 8.84
N SER A 70 -19.65 -18.58 8.46
CA SER A 70 -19.67 -17.98 7.12
C SER A 70 -18.87 -18.79 6.09
N TYR A 71 -17.66 -19.22 6.45
CA TYR A 71 -16.75 -19.88 5.51
C TYR A 71 -16.84 -21.41 5.58
N TRP A 72 -16.79 -22.00 6.78
CA TRP A 72 -16.91 -23.46 6.95
C TRP A 72 -18.35 -23.98 6.92
N LYS A 73 -19.34 -23.09 6.92
CA LYS A 73 -20.78 -23.41 6.82
C LYS A 73 -21.25 -24.43 7.87
N TRP A 74 -20.70 -24.37 9.08
CA TRP A 74 -21.16 -25.25 10.16
C TRP A 74 -22.60 -24.92 10.54
N LYS A 75 -23.38 -25.96 10.88
CA LYS A 75 -24.72 -25.78 11.45
C LYS A 75 -24.61 -24.95 12.75
N THR A 76 -25.51 -24.00 12.94
CA THR A 76 -25.52 -23.06 14.08
C THR A 76 -25.32 -23.73 15.44
N TRP A 77 -25.93 -24.90 15.66
CA TRP A 77 -25.74 -25.68 16.88
C TRP A 77 -24.27 -26.09 17.12
N LYS A 78 -23.54 -26.53 16.08
CA LYS A 78 -22.12 -26.90 16.20
C LYS A 78 -21.25 -25.69 16.52
N VAL A 79 -21.56 -24.54 15.91
CA VAL A 79 -20.87 -23.28 16.19
C VAL A 79 -21.12 -22.87 17.63
N LEU A 80 -22.37 -22.86 18.09
CA LEU A 80 -22.72 -22.49 19.47
C LEU A 80 -22.07 -23.43 20.48
N LEU A 81 -22.15 -24.75 20.26
CA LEU A 81 -21.53 -25.74 21.14
C LEU A 81 -20.02 -25.51 21.29
N PHE A 82 -19.34 -25.15 20.19
CA PHE A 82 -17.91 -24.89 20.21
C PHE A 82 -17.59 -23.53 20.84
N ILE A 83 -18.31 -22.47 20.48
CA ILE A 83 -17.97 -21.09 20.85
C ILE A 83 -18.38 -20.73 22.29
N ILE A 84 -19.50 -21.24 22.80
CA ILE A 84 -20.02 -20.87 24.12
C ILE A 84 -18.99 -21.10 25.25
N PRO A 85 -18.30 -22.26 25.35
CA PRO A 85 -17.31 -22.48 26.38
C PRO A 85 -16.14 -21.47 26.33
N PHE A 86 -15.61 -21.18 25.14
CA PHE A 86 -14.52 -20.21 24.98
C PHE A 86 -14.97 -18.79 25.30
N ALA A 87 -16.11 -18.37 24.74
CA ALA A 87 -16.68 -17.05 25.01
C ALA A 87 -17.00 -16.86 26.49
N PHE A 88 -17.42 -17.91 27.20
CA PHE A 88 -17.63 -17.87 28.64
C PHE A 88 -16.33 -17.64 29.41
N ILE A 89 -15.27 -18.40 29.11
CA ILE A 89 -13.95 -18.21 29.72
C ILE A 89 -13.43 -16.80 29.45
N ASP A 90 -13.50 -16.35 28.20
CA ASP A 90 -13.05 -15.02 27.80
C ASP A 90 -13.82 -13.91 28.53
N LEU A 91 -15.15 -14.03 28.66
CA LEU A 91 -15.98 -13.06 29.38
C LEU A 91 -15.63 -13.01 30.87
N VAL A 92 -15.36 -14.16 31.51
CA VAL A 92 -14.93 -14.20 32.92
C VAL A 92 -13.57 -13.51 33.08
N LEU A 93 -12.61 -13.83 32.22
CA LEU A 93 -11.27 -13.24 32.25
C LEU A 93 -11.30 -11.74 31.94
N LEU A 94 -12.10 -11.32 30.96
CA LEU A 94 -12.27 -9.92 30.59
C LEU A 94 -12.91 -9.15 31.74
N SER A 95 -13.96 -9.68 32.36
CA SER A 95 -14.63 -9.05 33.51
C SER A 95 -13.68 -8.87 34.70
N SER A 96 -12.83 -9.87 34.97
CA SER A 96 -11.80 -9.79 36.02
C SER A 96 -10.74 -8.71 35.72
N ASN A 97 -10.34 -8.55 34.46
CA ASN A 97 -9.32 -7.58 34.07
C ASN A 97 -9.88 -6.16 33.86
N LEU A 98 -11.18 -6.01 33.62
CA LEU A 98 -11.82 -4.70 33.46
C LEU A 98 -11.71 -3.85 34.74
N LEU A 99 -11.77 -4.50 35.91
CA LEU A 99 -11.57 -3.84 37.21
C LEU A 99 -10.14 -3.29 37.38
N LYS A 100 -9.15 -3.85 36.67
CA LYS A 100 -7.74 -3.43 36.73
C LYS A 100 -7.42 -2.27 35.77
N VAL A 101 -8.37 -1.83 34.96
CA VAL A 101 -8.21 -0.68 34.04
C VAL A 101 -7.75 0.57 34.81
N LEU A 102 -8.33 0.80 36.00
CA LEU A 102 -8.04 1.96 36.84
C LEU A 102 -6.63 1.93 37.46
N ILE A 103 -5.98 0.76 37.53
CA ILE A 103 -4.68 0.54 38.19
C ILE A 103 -3.53 0.41 37.16
N GLY A 104 -3.81 0.64 35.87
CA GLY A 104 -2.79 0.65 34.80
C GLY A 104 -3.25 0.09 33.45
N GLY A 105 -4.41 -0.57 33.39
CA GLY A 105 -4.97 -1.09 32.13
C GLY A 105 -5.44 -0.01 31.15
N TRP A 106 -5.51 1.26 31.56
CA TRP A 106 -5.82 2.37 30.66
C TRP A 106 -4.71 2.64 29.62
N VAL A 107 -3.44 2.30 29.90
CA VAL A 107 -2.30 2.61 29.01
C VAL A 107 -2.42 1.88 27.66
N PRO A 108 -2.60 0.54 27.59
CA PRO A 108 -2.82 -0.15 26.32
C PRO A 108 -4.06 0.35 25.57
N VAL A 109 -5.12 0.74 26.29
CA VAL A 109 -6.33 1.28 25.67
C VAL A 109 -6.06 2.62 24.99
N VAL A 110 -5.32 3.52 25.64
CA VAL A 110 -4.92 4.80 25.03
C VAL A 110 -4.04 4.57 23.80
N ILE A 111 -3.06 3.67 23.88
CA ILE A 111 -2.21 3.31 22.74
C ILE A 111 -3.07 2.75 21.59
N ALA A 112 -4.01 1.84 21.90
CA ALA A 112 -4.91 1.27 20.92
C ALA A 112 -5.77 2.35 20.24
N VAL A 113 -6.33 3.30 20.99
CA VAL A 113 -7.11 4.42 20.44
C VAL A 113 -6.26 5.30 19.52
N ILE A 114 -5.02 5.61 19.90
CA ILE A 114 -4.10 6.42 19.07
C ILE A 114 -3.79 5.69 17.76
N VAL A 115 -3.34 4.43 17.84
CA VAL A 115 -2.99 3.63 16.66
C VAL A 115 -4.21 3.40 15.77
N PHE A 116 -5.36 3.07 16.35
CA PHE A 116 -6.62 2.92 15.61
C PHE A 116 -7.01 4.20 14.88
N THR A 117 -6.89 5.35 15.54
CA THR A 117 -7.18 6.66 14.94
C THR A 117 -6.25 6.97 13.77
N LEU A 118 -4.96 6.66 13.91
CA LEU A 118 -3.96 6.80 12.83
C LEU A 118 -4.33 5.89 11.65
N MET A 119 -4.59 4.61 11.89
CA MET A 119 -4.95 3.64 10.85
C MET A 119 -6.25 4.00 10.14
N MET A 120 -7.29 4.40 10.88
CA MET A 120 -8.57 4.82 10.32
C MET A 120 -8.46 6.12 9.53
N THR A 121 -7.62 7.06 9.98
CA THR A 121 -7.32 8.29 9.23
C THR A 121 -6.55 7.97 7.94
N TRP A 122 -5.56 7.08 7.99
CA TRP A 122 -4.84 6.63 6.82
C TRP A 122 -5.76 5.94 5.81
N LYS A 123 -6.56 4.96 6.26
CA LYS A 123 -7.52 4.24 5.41
C LYS A 123 -8.46 5.22 4.73
N LYS A 124 -9.06 6.13 5.50
CA LYS A 124 -10.03 7.08 4.93
C LYS A 124 -9.39 8.08 3.97
N GLY A 125 -8.21 8.61 4.30
CA GLY A 125 -7.46 9.50 3.42
C GLY A 125 -7.08 8.82 2.10
N ARG A 126 -6.65 7.55 2.15
CA ARG A 126 -6.37 6.73 0.96
C ARG A 126 -7.60 6.49 0.09
N GLU A 127 -8.75 6.19 0.68
CA GLU A 127 -10.01 6.06 -0.06
C GLU A 127 -10.37 7.37 -0.78
N ILE A 128 -10.32 8.51 -0.07
CA ILE A 128 -10.66 9.82 -0.64
C ILE A 128 -9.69 10.20 -1.78
N LEU A 129 -8.39 9.95 -1.59
CA LEU A 129 -7.38 10.19 -2.61
C LEU A 129 -7.66 9.34 -3.86
N GLN A 130 -7.91 8.04 -3.68
CA GLN A 130 -8.21 7.14 -4.78
C GLN A 130 -9.48 7.55 -5.53
N ASP A 131 -10.54 7.94 -4.82
CA ASP A 131 -11.77 8.46 -5.43
C ASP A 131 -11.51 9.72 -6.27
N LYS A 132 -10.70 10.67 -5.76
CA LYS A 132 -10.35 11.89 -6.50
C LYS A 132 -9.53 11.57 -7.75
N LEU A 133 -8.54 10.69 -7.62
CA LEU A 133 -7.72 10.25 -8.75
C LEU A 133 -8.52 9.56 -9.85
N GLN A 134 -9.58 8.83 -9.51
CA GLN A 134 -10.44 8.17 -10.50
C GLN A 134 -11.39 9.14 -11.20
N LYS A 135 -11.87 10.19 -10.51
CA LYS A 135 -12.81 11.17 -11.08
C LYS A 135 -12.23 11.96 -12.25
N ASP A 136 -10.93 12.26 -12.20
CA ASP A 136 -10.25 13.06 -13.23
C ASP A 136 -9.64 12.19 -14.35
N THR A 137 -10.07 10.93 -14.46
CA THR A 137 -9.51 9.98 -15.43
C THR A 137 -10.55 9.38 -16.35
N LEU A 138 -10.14 9.17 -17.60
CA LEU A 138 -10.94 8.55 -18.65
C LEU A 138 -10.56 7.06 -18.75
N PRO A 139 -11.50 6.15 -19.11
CA PRO A 139 -11.14 4.79 -19.49
C PRO A 139 -10.15 4.80 -20.66
N LEU A 140 -9.12 3.96 -20.58
CA LEU A 140 -8.03 3.96 -21.54
C LEU A 140 -8.50 3.69 -22.97
N ASN A 141 -9.45 2.79 -23.17
CA ASN A 141 -9.96 2.45 -24.50
C ASN A 141 -10.63 3.67 -25.17
N VAL A 142 -11.46 4.40 -24.42
CA VAL A 142 -12.12 5.63 -24.91
C VAL A 142 -11.08 6.69 -25.26
N PHE A 143 -9.99 6.78 -24.50
CA PHE A 143 -8.93 7.74 -24.78
C PHE A 143 -8.18 7.41 -26.07
N LEU A 144 -7.89 6.13 -26.33
CA LEU A 144 -7.18 5.69 -27.53
C LEU A 144 -7.99 5.98 -28.80
N GLU A 145 -9.31 5.78 -28.77
CA GLU A 145 -10.22 6.10 -29.87
C GLU A 145 -10.18 7.58 -30.28
N HIS A 146 -10.01 8.49 -29.33
CA HIS A 146 -10.01 9.94 -29.57
C HIS A 146 -8.61 10.53 -29.74
N LEU A 147 -7.56 9.70 -29.64
CA LEU A 147 -6.19 10.18 -29.55
C LEU A 147 -5.65 10.73 -30.88
N GLU A 148 -6.16 10.27 -32.02
CA GLU A 148 -5.63 10.61 -33.35
C GLU A 148 -5.57 12.12 -33.64
N GLN A 149 -6.31 12.93 -32.89
CA GLN A 149 -6.37 14.38 -33.06
C GLN A 149 -5.46 15.18 -32.10
N THR A 150 -4.64 14.52 -31.28
CA THR A 150 -3.99 15.17 -30.12
C THR A 150 -2.46 15.06 -30.11
N GLY A 151 -1.78 16.19 -30.30
CA GLY A 151 -0.34 16.36 -30.02
C GLY A 151 0.61 16.00 -31.17
N GLN A 152 1.86 16.47 -31.05
CA GLN A 152 2.94 16.11 -31.97
C GLN A 152 3.57 14.78 -31.56
N LYS A 153 3.78 13.87 -32.51
CA LYS A 153 4.51 12.63 -32.28
C LYS A 153 6.01 12.88 -32.37
N VAL A 154 6.76 12.45 -31.36
CA VAL A 154 8.22 12.50 -31.31
C VAL A 154 8.80 11.09 -31.31
N SER A 155 10.00 10.94 -31.85
CA SER A 155 10.72 9.67 -31.84
C SER A 155 11.10 9.24 -30.43
N GLY A 156 11.17 7.92 -30.23
CA GLY A 156 11.57 7.30 -28.96
C GLY A 156 10.44 6.58 -28.23
N ASN A 157 10.77 6.04 -27.07
CA ASN A 157 9.89 5.20 -26.26
C ASN A 157 9.56 5.90 -24.95
N ALA A 158 8.28 6.01 -24.61
CA ALA A 158 7.85 6.50 -23.30
C ALA A 158 7.31 5.36 -22.45
N VAL A 159 7.78 5.26 -21.20
CA VAL A 159 7.27 4.32 -20.22
C VAL A 159 6.49 5.10 -19.17
N PHE A 160 5.19 4.84 -19.06
CA PHE A 160 4.32 5.40 -18.04
C PHE A 160 4.00 4.35 -16.98
N LEU A 161 4.43 4.58 -15.74
CA LEU A 161 4.06 3.71 -14.62
C LEU A 161 2.62 4.00 -14.17
N THR A 162 1.80 2.95 -14.05
CA THR A 162 0.42 3.08 -13.56
C THR A 162 0.02 1.94 -12.61
N GLY A 163 -0.66 2.29 -11.52
CA GLY A 163 -1.27 1.32 -10.60
C GLY A 163 -2.62 0.80 -11.08
N THR A 164 -3.25 1.45 -12.06
CA THR A 164 -4.57 1.13 -12.59
C THR A 164 -4.50 0.93 -14.10
N PRO A 165 -4.41 -0.32 -14.60
CA PRO A 165 -4.09 -0.59 -16.01
C PRO A 165 -5.20 -0.19 -17.01
N GLN A 166 -6.45 -0.08 -16.55
CA GLN A 166 -7.61 0.20 -17.42
C GLN A 166 -7.95 1.68 -17.57
N VAL A 167 -7.15 2.53 -16.92
CA VAL A 167 -7.36 3.97 -16.85
C VAL A 167 -6.13 4.66 -17.38
N VAL A 168 -6.31 5.77 -18.10
CA VAL A 168 -5.19 6.55 -18.63
C VAL A 168 -4.30 7.04 -17.47
N PRO A 169 -2.98 6.80 -17.49
CA PRO A 169 -2.11 7.30 -16.44
C PRO A 169 -2.13 8.83 -16.37
N HIS A 170 -2.21 9.38 -15.16
CA HIS A 170 -2.18 10.83 -14.93
C HIS A 170 -0.95 11.50 -15.55
N ALA A 171 0.21 10.85 -15.50
CA ALA A 171 1.44 11.36 -16.13
C ALA A 171 1.27 11.57 -17.64
N LEU A 172 0.56 10.68 -18.33
CA LEU A 172 0.29 10.81 -19.75
C LEU A 172 -0.65 11.99 -20.04
N LEU A 173 -1.75 12.09 -19.29
CA LEU A 173 -2.70 13.21 -19.44
C LEU A 173 -2.02 14.56 -19.18
N HIS A 174 -1.20 14.64 -18.14
CA HIS A 174 -0.48 15.87 -17.79
C HIS A 174 0.57 16.22 -18.84
N ASN A 175 1.33 15.23 -19.34
CA ASN A 175 2.28 15.43 -20.43
C ASN A 175 1.59 15.98 -21.68
N LEU A 176 0.45 15.41 -22.08
CA LEU A 176 -0.30 15.88 -23.24
C LEU A 176 -0.91 17.28 -23.02
N LYS A 177 -1.42 17.56 -21.82
CA LYS A 177 -1.99 18.88 -21.48
C LYS A 177 -0.95 20.00 -21.59
N HIS A 178 0.27 19.79 -21.11
CA HIS A 178 1.28 20.83 -21.01
C HIS A 178 2.29 20.82 -22.16
N ASN A 179 2.81 19.65 -22.51
CA ASN A 179 3.84 19.52 -23.54
C ASN A 179 3.24 19.26 -24.92
N LYS A 180 2.01 18.73 -25.01
CA LYS A 180 1.35 18.36 -26.27
C LYS A 180 2.19 17.40 -27.13
N VAL A 181 3.00 16.57 -26.49
CA VAL A 181 3.93 15.63 -27.12
C VAL A 181 3.51 14.20 -26.78
N LEU A 182 3.49 13.33 -27.78
CA LEU A 182 3.31 11.89 -27.63
C LEU A 182 4.52 11.18 -28.24
N HIS A 183 5.01 10.11 -27.61
CA HIS A 183 6.10 9.33 -28.22
C HIS A 183 5.53 8.35 -29.26
N GLU A 184 6.35 7.89 -30.19
CA GLU A 184 5.93 6.89 -31.19
C GLU A 184 5.44 5.58 -30.54
N ARG A 185 6.08 5.17 -29.45
CA ARG A 185 5.70 3.98 -28.67
C ARG A 185 5.52 4.34 -27.20
N ASN A 186 4.35 4.04 -26.67
CA ASN A 186 3.96 4.39 -25.30
C ASN A 186 3.64 3.11 -24.51
N PHE A 187 4.47 2.78 -23.53
CA PHE A 187 4.36 1.59 -22.71
C PHE A 187 3.71 1.93 -21.38
N LEU A 188 2.53 1.37 -21.13
CA LEU A 188 1.78 1.48 -19.89
C LEU A 188 2.15 0.30 -18.99
N VAL A 189 2.98 0.58 -17.99
CA VAL A 189 3.58 -0.46 -17.16
C VAL A 189 2.93 -0.48 -15.79
N THR A 190 2.35 -1.64 -15.45
CA THR A 190 1.78 -1.90 -14.13
C THR A 190 2.61 -2.93 -13.40
N ILE A 191 3.00 -2.60 -12.17
CA ILE A 191 3.79 -3.49 -11.31
C ILE A 191 2.84 -4.07 -10.26
N LYS A 192 2.75 -5.39 -10.19
CA LYS A 192 1.93 -6.11 -9.22
C LYS A 192 2.82 -6.97 -8.33
N THR A 193 2.70 -6.79 -7.03
CA THR A 193 3.31 -7.69 -6.06
C THR A 193 2.35 -8.84 -5.78
N SER A 194 2.81 -10.07 -5.99
CA SER A 194 2.08 -11.31 -5.74
C SER A 194 2.34 -11.84 -4.33
N GLU A 195 1.40 -12.61 -3.79
CA GLU A 195 1.51 -13.22 -2.46
C GLU A 195 2.43 -14.47 -2.41
N ILE A 196 3.10 -14.79 -3.51
CA ILE A 196 4.11 -15.85 -3.59
C ILE A 196 5.53 -15.28 -3.51
N PRO A 197 6.53 -16.01 -2.96
CA PRO A 197 7.87 -15.45 -2.69
C PRO A 197 8.63 -15.06 -3.95
N TYR A 198 8.57 -15.91 -4.98
CA TYR A 198 9.18 -15.70 -6.29
C TYR A 198 8.15 -16.03 -7.36
N VAL A 199 8.04 -15.18 -8.37
CA VAL A 199 7.16 -15.44 -9.52
C VAL A 199 7.99 -16.14 -10.61
N ASP A 200 7.45 -17.25 -11.12
CA ASP A 200 8.02 -17.97 -12.27
C ASP A 200 8.19 -17.03 -13.47
N GLU A 201 9.32 -17.12 -14.17
CA GLU A 201 9.67 -16.21 -15.27
C GLU A 201 8.61 -16.20 -16.37
N ALA A 202 7.99 -17.35 -16.65
CA ALA A 202 6.94 -17.46 -17.67
C ALA A 202 5.65 -16.69 -17.34
N LYS A 203 5.36 -16.46 -16.04
CA LYS A 203 4.17 -15.72 -15.58
C LYS A 203 4.51 -14.30 -15.12
N ARG A 204 5.79 -13.93 -15.16
CA ARG A 204 6.30 -12.65 -14.67
C ARG A 204 5.82 -11.48 -15.51
N ILE A 205 5.72 -11.65 -16.82
CA ILE A 205 5.44 -10.56 -17.75
C ILE A 205 4.23 -10.93 -18.59
N VAL A 206 3.23 -10.06 -18.56
CA VAL A 206 2.08 -10.13 -19.46
C VAL A 206 2.08 -8.87 -20.31
N THR A 207 2.21 -9.06 -21.63
CA THR A 207 2.23 -7.97 -22.60
C THR A 207 0.99 -8.02 -23.49
N GLU A 208 0.42 -6.86 -23.78
CA GLU A 208 -0.74 -6.67 -24.65
C GLU A 208 -0.45 -5.48 -25.57
N VAL A 209 -0.63 -5.67 -26.88
CA VAL A 209 -0.50 -4.60 -27.88
C VAL A 209 -1.84 -3.89 -27.98
N LEU A 210 -1.83 -2.57 -27.88
CA LEU A 210 -3.00 -1.70 -28.02
C LEU A 210 -2.88 -0.88 -29.31
N GLU A 211 -3.90 -0.07 -29.58
CA GLU A 211 -3.95 0.81 -30.74
C GLU A 211 -3.01 2.02 -30.60
N ASN A 212 -2.72 2.70 -31.70
CA ASN A 212 -2.03 4.00 -31.75
C ASN A 212 -0.61 4.01 -31.14
N GLY A 213 0.10 2.89 -31.19
CA GLY A 213 1.46 2.75 -30.65
C GLY A 213 1.49 2.59 -29.13
N PHE A 214 0.38 2.17 -28.52
CA PHE A 214 0.32 1.86 -27.10
C PHE A 214 0.55 0.38 -26.83
N PHE A 215 1.21 0.12 -25.72
CA PHE A 215 1.47 -1.24 -25.22
C PHE A 215 1.13 -1.27 -23.75
N ARG A 216 0.50 -2.35 -23.29
CA ARG A 216 0.24 -2.59 -21.88
C ARG A 216 1.14 -3.72 -21.40
N ILE A 217 1.88 -3.47 -20.33
CA ILE A 217 2.80 -4.44 -19.73
C ILE A 217 2.45 -4.56 -18.26
N THR A 218 2.11 -5.76 -17.81
CA THR A 218 1.98 -6.09 -16.39
C THR A 218 3.17 -6.92 -15.96
N ILE A 219 3.88 -6.45 -14.94
CA ILE A 219 5.04 -7.13 -14.37
C ILE A 219 4.67 -7.61 -12.97
N HIS A 220 4.79 -8.91 -12.74
CA HIS A 220 4.52 -9.59 -11.49
C HIS A 220 5.82 -9.86 -10.74
N TYR A 221 5.93 -9.35 -9.51
CA TYR A 221 7.03 -9.69 -8.62
C TYR A 221 6.50 -10.47 -7.42
N GLY A 222 7.27 -11.44 -6.96
CA GLY A 222 7.04 -12.07 -5.67
C GLY A 222 7.41 -11.12 -4.53
N PHE A 223 6.87 -11.35 -3.34
CA PHE A 223 7.11 -10.46 -2.20
C PHE A 223 8.57 -10.46 -1.69
N LYS A 224 9.41 -11.43 -2.10
CA LYS A 224 10.85 -11.44 -1.81
C LYS A 224 11.71 -10.89 -2.95
N GLU A 225 11.11 -10.58 -4.09
CA GLU A 225 11.85 -10.08 -5.25
C GLU A 225 12.00 -8.57 -5.15
N GLU A 226 13.23 -8.08 -5.30
CA GLU A 226 13.47 -6.65 -5.45
C GLU A 226 13.08 -6.23 -6.88
N PRO A 227 12.08 -5.35 -7.05
CA PRO A 227 11.67 -4.94 -8.38
C PRO A 227 12.79 -4.21 -9.12
N ASN A 228 13.10 -4.65 -10.33
CA ASN A 228 14.02 -3.98 -11.24
C ASN A 228 13.29 -3.74 -12.56
N VAL A 229 12.67 -2.56 -12.68
CA VAL A 229 11.84 -2.22 -13.83
C VAL A 229 12.65 -2.20 -15.13
N PRO A 230 13.84 -1.57 -15.22
CA PRO A 230 14.65 -1.63 -16.44
C PRO A 230 14.95 -3.06 -16.91
N HIS A 231 15.33 -3.96 -16.00
CA HIS A 231 15.62 -5.35 -16.33
C HIS A 231 14.39 -6.09 -16.86
N SER A 232 13.26 -5.98 -16.16
CA SER A 232 12.01 -6.65 -16.57
C SER A 232 11.45 -6.05 -17.86
N LEU A 233 11.68 -4.76 -18.12
CA LEU A 233 11.32 -4.15 -19.41
C LEU A 233 12.14 -4.71 -20.57
N LYS A 234 13.43 -4.98 -20.38
CA LYS A 234 14.24 -5.63 -21.42
C LYS A 234 13.65 -6.98 -21.84
N GLN A 235 13.18 -7.76 -20.87
CA GLN A 235 12.48 -9.02 -21.12
C GLN A 235 11.16 -8.79 -21.86
N ALA A 236 10.35 -7.81 -21.43
CA ALA A 236 9.08 -7.47 -22.09
C ALA A 236 9.25 -7.00 -23.54
N PHE A 237 10.28 -6.20 -23.82
CA PHE A 237 10.61 -5.75 -25.17
C PHE A 237 11.03 -6.92 -26.06
N SER A 238 11.75 -7.90 -25.52
CA SER A 238 12.13 -9.11 -26.25
C SER A 238 10.90 -9.96 -26.63
N VAL A 239 9.89 -10.04 -25.75
CA VAL A 239 8.61 -10.72 -26.04
C VAL A 239 7.80 -10.01 -27.12
N LEU A 240 7.89 -8.68 -27.18
CA LEU A 240 7.21 -7.84 -28.18
C LEU A 240 7.99 -7.71 -29.50
N ASP A 241 9.16 -8.34 -29.62
CA ASP A 241 10.08 -8.21 -30.75
C ASP A 241 10.48 -6.75 -31.04
N LEU A 242 10.72 -5.98 -29.97
CA LEU A 242 11.13 -4.58 -30.03
C LEU A 242 12.55 -4.41 -29.51
N GLU A 243 13.31 -3.53 -30.17
CA GLU A 243 14.65 -3.17 -29.71
C GLU A 243 14.59 -2.41 -28.39
N TYR A 244 15.27 -2.94 -27.38
CA TYR A 244 15.40 -2.31 -26.07
C TYR A 244 16.63 -1.41 -26.05
N ASP A 245 16.40 -0.10 -26.01
CA ASP A 245 17.44 0.88 -25.76
C ASP A 245 17.02 1.83 -24.65
N LEU A 246 17.66 1.68 -23.49
CA LEU A 246 17.43 2.51 -22.31
C LEU A 246 17.72 4.00 -22.57
N MET A 247 18.65 4.32 -23.47
CA MET A 247 19.00 5.70 -23.84
C MET A 247 17.92 6.38 -24.68
N ASN A 248 17.01 5.61 -25.28
CA ASN A 248 15.85 6.09 -26.02
C ASN A 248 14.52 5.90 -25.25
N ILE A 249 14.57 5.40 -24.00
CA ILE A 249 13.41 5.24 -23.13
C ILE A 249 13.34 6.35 -22.08
N SER A 250 12.25 7.11 -22.07
CA SER A 250 11.95 8.12 -21.05
C SER A 250 10.92 7.56 -20.06
N PHE A 251 11.23 7.58 -18.77
CA PHE A 251 10.32 7.08 -17.72
C PHE A 251 9.49 8.23 -17.16
N PHE A 252 8.20 8.20 -17.39
CA PHE A 252 7.24 9.15 -16.84
C PHE A 252 6.61 8.59 -15.58
N VAL A 253 6.84 9.27 -14.46
CA VAL A 253 6.29 8.91 -13.15
C VAL A 253 5.46 10.07 -12.65
N SER A 254 4.21 9.80 -12.26
CA SER A 254 3.39 10.79 -11.56
C SER A 254 3.84 10.90 -10.11
N ARG A 255 4.05 12.14 -9.65
CA ARG A 255 4.27 12.42 -8.23
C ARG A 255 3.15 13.29 -7.69
N GLU A 256 2.33 12.72 -6.83
CA GLU A 256 1.19 13.43 -6.26
C GLU A 256 1.64 14.18 -5.00
N ARG A 257 1.56 15.51 -5.03
CA ARG A 257 1.76 16.34 -3.85
C ARG A 257 0.39 16.70 -3.29
N LEU A 258 0.05 16.11 -2.15
CA LEU A 258 -1.21 16.36 -1.47
C LEU A 258 -1.19 17.70 -0.75
N ILE A 259 -2.21 18.52 -0.99
CA ILE A 259 -2.45 19.79 -0.31
C ILE A 259 -3.78 19.66 0.45
N PRO A 260 -3.85 20.02 1.74
CA PRO A 260 -5.12 20.05 2.46
C PRO A 260 -6.09 21.05 1.83
N SER A 261 -7.34 20.66 1.58
CA SER A 261 -8.40 21.52 1.09
C SER A 261 -9.52 21.64 2.13
N LEU A 262 -10.12 22.82 2.23
CA LEU A 262 -11.21 23.09 3.18
C LEU A 262 -12.53 22.36 2.85
N SER A 263 -12.57 21.64 1.72
CA SER A 263 -13.77 21.00 1.15
C SER A 263 -13.82 19.48 1.32
N SER A 264 -12.93 18.86 2.10
CA SER A 264 -12.84 17.40 2.12
C SER A 264 -13.99 16.71 2.86
N LYS A 265 -14.21 15.44 2.50
CA LYS A 265 -15.12 14.50 3.16
C LYS A 265 -14.64 14.05 4.56
N MET A 266 -13.64 14.71 5.14
CA MET A 266 -12.98 14.36 6.39
C MET A 266 -12.78 15.61 7.26
N SER A 267 -12.57 15.44 8.57
CA SER A 267 -12.27 16.57 9.45
C SER A 267 -10.87 17.15 9.17
N THR A 268 -10.74 18.47 9.28
CA THR A 268 -9.50 19.22 8.93
C THR A 268 -8.25 18.77 9.70
N TRP A 269 -8.39 18.33 10.95
CA TRP A 269 -7.24 17.81 11.72
C TRP A 269 -6.78 16.44 11.22
N ARG A 270 -7.71 15.58 10.77
CA ARG A 270 -7.39 14.27 10.19
C ARG A 270 -6.76 14.43 8.81
N GLU A 271 -7.12 15.47 8.06
CA GLU A 271 -6.46 15.79 6.78
C GLU A 271 -5.02 16.19 6.99
N LYS A 272 -4.76 17.11 7.92
CA LYS A 272 -3.39 17.52 8.27
C LYS A 272 -2.57 16.32 8.72
N LEU A 273 -3.14 15.45 9.53
CA LEU A 273 -2.51 14.20 9.97
C LEU A 273 -2.23 13.27 8.78
N PHE A 274 -3.20 13.07 7.89
CA PHE A 274 -3.04 12.26 6.68
C PHE A 274 -1.94 12.80 5.76
N VAL A 275 -1.94 14.11 5.49
CA VAL A 275 -0.92 14.77 4.67
C VAL A 275 0.47 14.66 5.31
N ALA A 276 0.58 14.80 6.64
CA ALA A 276 1.84 14.59 7.36
C ALA A 276 2.33 13.13 7.25
N MET A 277 1.44 12.14 7.42
CA MET A 277 1.77 10.73 7.24
C MET A 277 2.20 10.42 5.80
N GLN A 278 1.51 10.96 4.79
CA GLN A 278 1.85 10.72 3.38
C GLN A 278 3.22 11.29 3.02
N LYS A 279 3.58 12.47 3.53
CA LYS A 279 4.90 13.09 3.30
C LYS A 279 6.06 12.24 3.79
N ASN A 280 5.83 11.40 4.79
CA ASN A 280 6.84 10.50 5.35
C ASN A 280 6.94 9.15 4.60
N THR A 281 6.19 8.97 3.50
CA THR A 281 6.29 7.78 2.64
C THR A 281 7.38 7.98 1.58
N SER A 282 8.26 6.99 1.39
CA SER A 282 9.33 7.06 0.39
C SER A 282 8.80 7.19 -1.05
N PRO A 283 9.53 7.88 -1.95
CA PRO A 283 9.18 7.94 -3.37
C PRO A 283 9.15 6.54 -3.99
N VAL A 284 8.15 6.30 -4.85
CA VAL A 284 7.97 5.01 -5.55
C VAL A 284 9.08 4.79 -6.60
N SER A 285 9.70 5.86 -7.12
CA SER A 285 10.77 5.82 -8.12
C SER A 285 12.05 5.15 -7.60
N ASP A 286 12.45 5.45 -6.37
CA ASP A 286 13.65 4.86 -5.73
C ASP A 286 13.50 3.35 -5.52
N PHE A 287 12.27 2.89 -5.26
CA PHE A 287 11.97 1.47 -5.03
C PHE A 287 12.09 0.62 -6.31
N TYR A 288 11.94 1.22 -7.49
CA TYR A 288 11.91 0.50 -8.77
C TYR A 288 13.25 0.51 -9.53
N LYS A 289 14.32 1.01 -8.90
CA LYS A 289 15.70 1.10 -9.45
C LYS A 289 15.76 1.78 -10.83
N ILE A 290 14.90 2.78 -11.06
CA ILE A 290 14.87 3.51 -12.33
C ILE A 290 16.01 4.55 -12.33
N PRO A 291 16.84 4.64 -13.38
CA PRO A 291 17.93 5.61 -13.44
C PRO A 291 17.43 7.04 -13.31
N SER A 292 17.94 7.79 -12.33
CA SER A 292 17.47 9.14 -11.99
C SER A 292 17.64 10.15 -13.14
N ASN A 293 18.60 9.95 -14.04
CA ASN A 293 18.82 10.77 -15.23
C ASN A 293 17.82 10.52 -16.37
N ARG A 294 16.92 9.54 -16.23
CA ARG A 294 15.90 9.17 -17.23
C ARG A 294 14.47 9.26 -16.72
N VAL A 295 14.29 9.65 -15.46
CA VAL A 295 12.98 9.85 -14.84
C VAL A 295 12.53 11.28 -15.08
N VAL A 296 11.36 11.42 -15.69
CA VAL A 296 10.59 12.66 -15.74
C VAL A 296 9.47 12.54 -14.72
N GLU A 297 9.61 13.23 -13.59
CA GLU A 297 8.55 13.31 -12.59
C GLU A 297 7.57 14.42 -12.96
N LEU A 298 6.33 14.05 -13.29
CA LEU A 298 5.25 15.00 -13.51
C LEU A 298 4.46 15.14 -12.21
N GLY A 299 4.74 16.24 -11.50
CA GLY A 299 4.08 16.58 -10.25
C GLY A 299 2.69 17.14 -10.49
N SER A 300 1.66 16.58 -9.85
CA SER A 300 0.34 17.20 -9.73
C SER A 300 0.08 17.60 -8.28
N GLN A 301 -0.55 18.76 -8.10
CA GLN A 301 -1.06 19.17 -6.79
C GLN A 301 -2.50 18.68 -6.68
N ILE A 302 -2.74 17.82 -5.71
CA ILE A 302 -4.09 17.30 -5.44
C ILE A 302 -4.55 17.88 -4.12
N GLU A 303 -5.59 18.69 -4.21
CA GLU A 303 -6.34 19.16 -3.06
C GLU A 303 -7.14 18.00 -2.48
N ILE A 304 -6.94 17.66 -1.21
CA ILE A 304 -7.74 16.66 -0.48
C ILE A 304 -8.73 17.37 0.43
#